data_AF-Q12J24-F1
#
_entry.id   AF-Q12J24-F1
#
_cell.length_a   1.000
_cell.length_b   1.000
_cell.length_c   1.000
_cell.angle_alpha   90.00
_cell.angle_beta   90.00
_cell.angle_gamma   90.00
#
_symmetry.space_group_name_H-M   'P 1'
#
loop_
_entity.id
_entity.type
_entity.pdbx_description
1 polymer ?
#
loop_
_entity_poly.entity_id
_entity_poly.type
_entity_poly.pdbx_seq_one_letter_code
_entity_poly.pdbx_strand_id
1 'polypeptide(L)'
;MKYLLPGFEAKKRLELLLSLTRIRSKDVIAALMDHYTTSLPAEQAAAEHNIALSNLVRNQKRLEAVAATVESIKVIDWAKLQLHKRAK
;
A
#
# COMPACT_ATOMS: atom_id res chain seq x y z
N MET A 1 -2.08 12.55 3.89
CA MET A 1 -2.57 12.17 2.54
C MET A 1 -2.92 10.69 2.56
N LYS A 2 -3.88 10.23 1.75
CA LYS A 2 -4.07 8.80 1.45
C LYS A 2 -3.48 8.53 0.05
N TYR A 3 -2.45 7.71 -0.02
CA TYR A 3 -1.70 7.26 -1.19
C TYR A 3 -2.16 5.88 -1.66
N LEU A 4 -2.85 5.13 -0.79
CA LEU A 4 -3.46 3.84 -1.13
C LEU A 4 -4.97 3.99 -1.25
N LEU A 5 -5.55 3.48 -2.33
CA LEU A 5 -6.98 3.50 -2.58
C LEU A 5 -7.58 2.10 -2.32
N PRO A 6 -8.39 1.92 -1.25
CA PRO A 6 -9.02 0.64 -0.94
C PRO A 6 -9.83 0.09 -2.12
N GLY A 7 -9.63 -1.19 -2.45
CA GLY A 7 -10.28 -1.89 -3.56
C GLY A 7 -9.82 -1.54 -4.98
N PHE A 8 -8.83 -0.66 -5.15
CA PHE A 8 -8.35 -0.26 -6.48
C PHE A 8 -6.83 -0.43 -6.65
N GLU A 9 -6.12 -0.94 -5.64
CA GLU A 9 -4.70 -1.20 -5.78
C GLU A 9 -4.46 -2.47 -6.61
N ALA A 10 -3.53 -2.38 -7.56
CA ALA A 10 -3.07 -3.56 -8.27
C ALA A 10 -2.34 -4.51 -7.30
N LYS A 11 -2.68 -5.81 -7.34
CA LYS A 11 -2.07 -6.84 -6.50
C LYS A 11 -0.54 -6.76 -6.46
N LYS A 12 0.09 -6.62 -7.63
CA LYS A 12 1.55 -6.56 -7.75
C LYS A 12 2.17 -5.33 -7.09
N ARG A 13 1.51 -4.18 -7.18
CA ARG A 13 1.95 -2.94 -6.52
C ARG A 13 1.92 -3.12 -5.00
N LEU A 14 0.85 -3.72 -4.49
CA LEU A 14 0.68 -3.96 -3.06
C LEU A 14 1.71 -4.95 -2.50
N GLU A 15 1.98 -6.05 -3.23
CA GLU A 15 3.05 -7.01 -2.89
C GLU A 15 4.42 -6.33 -2.77
N LEU A 16 4.76 -5.44 -3.72
CA LEU A 16 6.03 -4.69 -3.67
C LEU A 16 6.08 -3.76 -2.46
N LEU A 17 5.00 -3.02 -2.17
CA LEU A 17 4.94 -2.16 -0.99
C LEU A 17 5.08 -2.96 0.31
N LEU A 18 4.39 -4.10 0.42
CA LEU A 18 4.49 -5.00 1.57
C LEU A 18 5.91 -5.55 1.74
N SER A 19 6.62 -5.84 0.64
CA SER A 19 8.01 -6.33 0.67
C SER A 19 8.99 -5.32 1.31
N LEU A 20 8.67 -4.02 1.22
CA LEU A 20 9.44 -2.92 1.82
C LEU A 20 9.09 -2.69 3.30
N THR A 21 8.05 -3.33 3.81
CA THR A 21 7.66 -3.25 5.23
C THR A 21 8.29 -4.38 6.06
N ARG A 22 8.22 -4.23 7.38
CA ARG A 22 8.54 -5.30 8.34
C ARG A 22 7.33 -6.17 8.69
N ILE A 23 6.23 -6.09 7.94
CA ILE A 23 5.05 -6.91 8.18
C ILE A 23 5.35 -8.34 7.71
N ARG A 24 5.27 -9.31 8.63
CA ARG A 24 5.62 -10.72 8.36
C ARG A 24 4.48 -11.70 8.63
N SER A 25 3.45 -11.30 9.38
CA SER A 25 2.28 -12.15 9.64
C SER A 25 1.52 -12.38 8.34
N LYS A 26 1.30 -13.65 7.98
CA LYS A 26 0.59 -14.04 6.77
C LYS A 26 -0.87 -13.56 6.80
N ASP A 27 -1.54 -13.66 7.94
CA ASP A 27 -2.94 -13.26 8.10
C ASP A 27 -3.12 -11.75 7.97
N VAL A 28 -2.19 -10.97 8.55
CA VAL A 28 -2.17 -9.50 8.38
C VAL A 28 -1.91 -9.11 6.92
N ILE A 29 -0.99 -9.82 6.25
CA ILE A 29 -0.71 -9.58 4.83
C ILE A 29 -1.96 -9.89 4.00
N ALA A 30 -2.61 -11.03 4.21
CA ALA A 30 -3.82 -11.43 3.49
C ALA A 30 -4.95 -10.42 3.71
N ALA A 31 -5.21 -9.99 4.95
CA ALA A 31 -6.21 -8.98 5.24
C ALA A 31 -5.93 -7.62 4.58
N LEU A 32 -4.66 -7.20 4.52
CA LEU A 32 -4.28 -5.98 3.79
C LEU A 32 -4.48 -6.16 2.28
N MET A 33 -4.11 -7.32 1.73
CA MET A 33 -4.32 -7.64 0.32
C MET A 33 -5.80 -7.56 -0.04
N ASP A 34 -6.67 -8.18 0.74
CA ASP A 34 -8.10 -8.19 0.46
C ASP A 34 -8.70 -6.79 0.57
N HIS A 35 -8.37 -6.03 1.61
CA HIS A 35 -8.86 -4.66 1.77
C HIS A 35 -8.47 -3.70 0.63
N TYR A 36 -7.27 -3.84 0.07
CA TYR A 36 -6.76 -2.91 -0.94
C TYR A 36 -6.95 -3.38 -2.39
N THR A 37 -7.08 -4.70 -2.61
CA THR A 37 -7.32 -5.26 -3.96
C THR A 37 -8.79 -5.57 -4.24
N THR A 38 -9.61 -5.66 -3.20
CA THR A 38 -11.07 -5.88 -3.31
C THR A 38 -11.83 -4.76 -2.60
N SER A 39 -13.12 -4.62 -2.88
CA SER A 39 -13.97 -3.63 -2.21
C SER A 39 -14.33 -3.97 -0.76
N LEU A 40 -13.62 -4.91 -0.12
CA LEU A 40 -13.87 -5.31 1.27
C LEU A 40 -13.48 -4.19 2.26
N PRO A 41 -14.41 -3.73 3.12
CA PRO A 41 -14.10 -2.84 4.24
C PRO A 41 -13.05 -3.44 5.18
N ALA A 42 -12.29 -2.58 5.87
CA ALA A 42 -11.22 -3.02 6.78
C ALA A 42 -11.74 -3.90 7.93
N GLU A 43 -12.96 -3.63 8.41
CA GLU A 43 -13.65 -4.42 9.43
C GLU A 43 -13.89 -5.86 8.97
N GLN A 44 -14.42 -6.03 7.75
CA GLN A 44 -14.70 -7.33 7.17
C GLN A 44 -13.42 -8.09 6.85
N ALA A 45 -12.43 -7.42 6.23
CA ALA A 45 -11.13 -8.03 5.95
C ALA A 45 -10.41 -8.47 7.24
N ALA A 46 -10.51 -7.70 8.34
CA ALA A 46 -9.94 -8.11 9.62
C ALA A 46 -10.65 -9.36 10.19
N ALA A 47 -11.98 -9.39 10.10
CA ALA A 47 -12.79 -10.51 10.58
C ALA A 47 -12.55 -11.80 9.80
N GLU A 48 -12.50 -11.74 8.47
CA GLU A 48 -12.25 -12.91 7.60
C GLU A 48 -10.91 -13.60 7.92
N HIS A 49 -9.90 -12.82 8.30
CA HIS A 49 -8.56 -13.32 8.62
C HIS A 49 -8.31 -13.49 10.12
N ASN A 50 -9.35 -13.42 10.96
CA ASN A 50 -9.26 -13.59 12.42
C ASN A 50 -8.23 -12.67 13.10
N ILE A 51 -8.08 -11.44 12.62
CA ILE A 51 -7.20 -10.43 13.22
C ILE A 51 -8.00 -9.30 13.86
N ALA A 52 -7.45 -8.69 14.90
CA ALA A 52 -8.06 -7.49 15.48
C ALA A 52 -8.02 -6.31 14.47
N LEU A 53 -9.13 -5.58 14.36
CA LEU A 53 -9.20 -4.38 13.50
C LEU A 53 -8.10 -3.37 13.83
N SER A 54 -7.80 -3.16 15.11
CA SER A 54 -6.71 -2.28 15.57
C SER A 54 -5.34 -2.70 15.03
N ASN A 55 -5.10 -4.01 14.87
CA ASN A 55 -3.88 -4.54 14.27
C ASN A 55 -3.84 -4.24 12.77
N LEU A 56 -4.95 -4.44 12.05
CA LEU A 56 -5.04 -4.11 10.62
C LEU A 56 -4.80 -2.61 10.40
N VAL A 57 -5.51 -1.75 11.13
CA VAL A 57 -5.39 -0.27 11.03
C VAL A 57 -3.97 0.21 11.32
N ARG A 58 -3.30 -0.39 12.32
CA ARG A 58 -1.89 -0.07 12.61
C ARG A 58 -0.96 -0.42 11.44
N ASN A 59 -1.19 -1.56 10.78
CA ASN A 59 -0.37 -1.98 9.64
C ASN A 59 -0.73 -1.23 8.35
N GLN A 60 -1.99 -0.81 8.16
CA GLN A 60 -2.38 0.13 7.11
C GLN A 60 -1.58 1.42 7.22
N LYS A 61 -1.49 2.03 8.41
CA LYS A 61 -0.67 3.25 8.62
C LYS A 61 0.80 3.07 8.26
N ARG A 62 1.36 1.88 8.49
CA ARG A 62 2.76 1.56 8.12
C ARG A 62 2.93 1.42 6.61
N LEU A 63 1.99 0.73 5.97
CA LEU A 63 1.99 0.54 4.52
C LEU A 63 1.81 1.89 3.80
N GLU A 64 0.94 2.74 4.34
CA GLU A 64 0.70 4.10 3.90
C GLU A 64 1.97 4.97 3.96
N ALA A 65 2.76 4.86 5.03
CA ALA A 65 4.03 5.56 5.15
C ALA A 65 5.04 5.13 4.08
N VAL A 66 5.13 3.83 3.78
CA VAL A 66 5.97 3.31 2.69
C VAL A 66 5.47 3.81 1.33
N ALA A 67 4.15 3.79 1.10
CA ALA A 67 3.56 4.32 -0.13
C ALA A 67 3.90 5.80 -0.31
N ALA A 68 3.82 6.61 0.76
CA ALA A 68 4.21 8.01 0.73
C ALA A 68 5.67 8.22 0.30
N THR A 69 6.59 7.41 0.82
CA THR A 69 8.00 7.43 0.42
C THR A 69 8.18 7.09 -1.06
N VAL A 70 7.52 6.03 -1.54
CA VAL A 70 7.59 5.61 -2.95
C VAL A 70 7.03 6.69 -3.88
N GLU A 71 5.90 7.30 -3.54
CA GLU A 71 5.34 8.41 -4.34
C GLU A 71 6.27 9.63 -4.34
N SER A 72 6.94 9.92 -3.23
CA SER A 72 7.93 11.01 -3.16
C SER A 72 9.14 10.76 -4.07
N ILE A 73 9.62 9.51 -4.13
CA ILE A 73 10.70 9.10 -5.05
C ILE A 73 10.24 9.29 -6.51
N LYS A 74 9.03 8.86 -6.85
CA LYS A 74 8.49 9.02 -8.22
C LYS A 74 8.41 10.48 -8.65
N VAL A 75 8.07 11.40 -7.74
CA VAL A 75 8.07 12.84 -8.06
C VAL A 75 9.47 13.31 -8.47
N ILE A 76 10.52 12.88 -7.77
CA ILE A 76 11.91 13.19 -8.10
C ILE A 76 12.30 12.61 -9.47
N ASP A 77 11.98 11.33 -9.69
CA ASP A 77 12.33 10.65 -10.94
C ASP A 77 11.58 11.24 -12.14
N TRP A 78 10.30 11.58 -11.96
CA TRP A 78 9.50 12.23 -12.98
C TRP A 78 10.06 13.61 -13.35
N ALA A 79 10.48 14.42 -12.37
CA ALA A 79 11.09 15.72 -12.63
C ALA A 79 12.36 15.60 -13.50
N LYS A 80 13.22 14.61 -13.22
CA LYS A 80 14.41 14.31 -14.05
C LYS A 80 14.03 13.93 -15.47
N LEU A 81 13.01 13.08 -15.64
CA LEU A 81 12.57 12.61 -16.95
C LEU A 81 12.00 13.75 -17.82
N GLN A 82 11.29 14.71 -17.19
CA GLN A 82 10.78 15.90 -17.88
C GLN A 82 11.88 16.84 -18.35
N LEU A 83 12.94 17.04 -17.54
CA LEU A 83 14.11 17.82 -17.95
C LEU A 83 14.79 17.23 -19.19
N HIS A 84 14.97 15.90 -19.22
CA HIS A 84 15.55 15.22 -20.37
C HIS A 84 14.71 15.35 -21.65
N LYS A 85 13.38 15.37 -21.55
CA LYS A 85 12.50 15.55 -22.71
C LYS A 85 12.52 16.96 -23.27
N ARG A 86 12.79 17.98 -22.45
CA ARG A 86 12.85 19.39 -22.88
C ARG A 86 14.20 19.78 -23.48
N ALA A 87 15.25 19.00 -23.22
CA ALA A 87 16.58 19.22 -23.77
C ALA A 87 16.78 18.57 -25.16
N LYS A 88 15.78 17.83 -25.65
CA LYS A 88 15.69 17.29 -27.01
C LYS A 88 14.67 18.10 -27.81
#